data_AF-A0AA91GME8-F1
#
_entry.id   AF-A0AA91GME8-F1
#
_cell.length_a   1.000
_cell.length_b   1.000
_cell.length_c   1.000
_cell.angle_alpha   90.00
_cell.angle_beta   90.00
_cell.angle_gamma   90.00
#
_symmetry.space_group_name_H-M   'P 1'
#
loop_
_entity.id
_entity.type
_entity.pdbx_description
1 polymer ?
#
loop_
_entity_poly.entity_id
_entity_poly.type
_entity_poly.pdbx_seq_one_letter_code
_entity_poly.pdbx_strand_id
1 'polypeptide(L)' 'MRKGKKAVKNVPLFYEEVKTAHHIIVTPTAWRTLQARAKEQGISVSELIERWAIPDKNSDTPHLD' A
#
# COMPACT_ATOMS: atom_id res chain seq x y z
N MET A 1 -7.31 24.44 -12.09
CA MET A 1 -6.87 23.41 -13.06
C MET A 1 -5.53 22.87 -12.61
N ARG A 2 -5.43 21.59 -12.21
CA ARG A 2 -4.17 20.99 -11.74
C ARG A 2 -3.40 20.43 -12.94
N LYS A 3 -2.32 21.11 -13.34
CA LYS A 3 -1.38 20.65 -14.37
C LYS A 3 -0.77 19.30 -13.94
N GLY A 4 -0.87 18.29 -14.81
CA GLY A 4 0.20 17.30 -14.95
C GLY A 4 0.05 15.89 -14.36
N LYS A 5 -1.07 15.48 -13.75
CA LYS A 5 -1.26 14.07 -13.38
C LYS A 5 -2.31 13.42 -14.28
N LYS A 6 -1.87 12.57 -15.21
CA LYS A 6 -2.76 11.71 -16.00
C LYS A 6 -3.41 10.70 -15.04
N ALA A 7 -4.71 10.82 -14.81
CA ALA A 7 -5.46 9.78 -14.11
C ALA A 7 -5.45 8.51 -14.97
N VAL A 8 -5.08 7.37 -14.38
CA VAL A 8 -5.21 6.07 -15.03
C VAL A 8 -6.66 5.64 -14.90
N LYS A 9 -7.31 5.32 -16.02
CA LYS A 9 -8.73 4.94 -16.06
C LYS A 9 -8.95 3.73 -15.15
N ASN A 10 -9.95 3.83 -14.26
CA ASN A 10 -10.34 2.83 -13.25
C ASN A 10 -9.40 2.64 -12.04
N VAL A 11 -8.46 3.56 -11.79
CA VAL A 11 -7.70 3.57 -10.53
C VAL A 11 -8.30 4.63 -9.61
N PRO A 12 -8.89 4.24 -8.46
CA PRO A 12 -9.21 5.19 -7.41
C PRO A 12 -7.92 5.88 -6.96
N LEU A 13 -7.93 7.21 -6.92
CA LEU A 13 -6.77 8.07 -6.69
C LEU A 13 -6.34 8.10 -5.20
N PHE A 14 -6.29 6.94 -4.52
CA PHE A 14 -6.11 6.85 -3.06
C PHE A 14 -4.68 7.11 -2.58
N TYR A 15 -3.71 7.24 -3.48
CA TYR A 15 -2.33 7.54 -3.11
C TYR A 15 -1.85 8.78 -3.85
N GLU A 16 -1.70 9.88 -3.11
CA GLU A 16 -1.10 11.12 -3.63
C GLU A 16 0.40 10.94 -3.96
N GLU A 17 1.04 9.92 -3.36
CA GLU A 17 2.45 9.55 -3.50
C GLU A 17 2.69 8.47 -4.55
N VAL A 18 3.77 8.63 -5.31
CA VAL A 18 4.21 7.67 -6.32
C VAL A 18 5.04 6.59 -5.63
N LYS A 19 4.65 5.32 -5.78
CA LYS A 19 5.41 4.20 -5.25
C LYS A 19 6.83 4.20 -5.83
N THR A 20 7.83 4.14 -4.96
CA THR A 20 9.24 3.95 -5.33
C THR A 20 9.64 2.51 -5.02
N ALA A 21 10.52 1.92 -5.83
CA ALA A 21 11.00 0.56 -5.61
C ALA A 21 11.85 0.48 -4.34
N HIS A 22 11.46 -0.41 -3.42
CA HIS A 22 12.20 -0.72 -2.20
C HIS A 22 12.49 -2.22 -2.17
N HIS A 23 13.69 -2.60 -1.73
CA HIS A 23 14.09 -4.00 -1.60
C HIS A 23 13.97 -4.44 -0.14
N ILE A 24 13.30 -5.56 0.10
CA ILE A 24 13.25 -6.22 1.41
C ILE A 24 13.80 -7.63 1.29
N ILE A 25 14.56 -8.07 2.30
CA ILE A 25 15.05 -9.45 2.40
C ILE A 25 14.25 -10.12 3.51
N VAL A 26 13.55 -11.20 3.16
CA VAL A 26 12.70 -11.96 4.09
C VAL A 26 12.91 -13.46 3.87
N THR A 27 12.55 -14.27 4.87
CA THR A 27 12.63 -15.73 4.73
C THR A 27 11.62 -16.24 3.70
N PRO A 28 11.87 -17.41 3.06
CA PRO A 28 10.92 -17.99 2.11
C PRO A 28 9.53 -18.23 2.72
N THR A 29 9.47 -18.59 4.00
CA THR A 29 8.21 -18.78 4.74
C THR A 29 7.46 -17.46 4.84
N ALA A 30 8.12 -16.38 5.25
CA ALA A 30 7.50 -15.07 5.35
C ALA A 30 6.98 -14.58 4.00
N TRP A 31 7.76 -14.77 2.92
CA TRP A 31 7.32 -14.40 1.57
C TRP A 31 6.05 -15.15 1.12
N ARG A 32 5.99 -16.48 1.35
CA ARG A 32 4.80 -17.28 1.03
C ARG A 32 3.58 -16.83 1.84
N THR A 33 3.77 -16.52 3.12
CA THR A 33 2.68 -15.99 3.96
C THR A 33 2.18 -14.65 3.47
N LEU A 34 3.06 -13.73 3.07
CA LEU A 34 2.68 -12.44 2.48
C LEU A 34 1.87 -12.63 1.19
N GLN A 35 2.32 -13.53 0.31
CA GLN A 35 1.59 -13.85 -0.93
C GLN A 35 0.20 -14.43 -0.65
N ALA A 36 0.09 -15.36 0.31
CA ALA A 36 -1.19 -15.97 0.68
C ALA A 36 -2.18 -14.93 1.22
N ARG A 37 -1.73 -14.09 2.17
CA ARG A 37 -2.57 -13.02 2.76
C ARG A 37 -3.01 -11.98 1.74
N ALA A 38 -2.11 -11.57 0.85
CA ALA A 38 -2.44 -10.64 -0.22
C ALA A 38 -3.49 -11.23 -1.17
N LYS A 39 -3.35 -12.52 -1.51
CA LYS A 39 -4.32 -13.26 -2.35
C LYS A 39 -5.69 -13.38 -1.69
N GLU A 40 -5.75 -13.71 -0.39
CA GLU A 40 -7.00 -13.78 0.39
C GLU A 40 -7.77 -12.45 0.38
N GLN A 41 -7.04 -11.33 0.41
CA GLN A 41 -7.61 -9.98 0.37
C GLN A 41 -7.82 -9.42 -1.04
N GLY A 42 -7.42 -10.16 -2.09
CA GLY A 42 -7.50 -9.70 -3.48
C GLY A 42 -6.60 -8.49 -3.80
N ILE A 43 -5.50 -8.30 -3.06
CA ILE A 43 -4.58 -7.17 -3.21
C ILE A 43 -3.15 -7.64 -3.54
N SER A 44 -2.26 -6.70 -3.83
CA SER A 44 -0.83 -6.99 -4.01
C SER A 44 -0.09 -7.08 -2.67
N VAL A 45 1.08 -7.74 -2.65
CA VAL A 45 1.94 -7.76 -1.45
C VAL A 45 2.43 -6.36 -1.06
N SER A 46 2.71 -5.47 -2.03
CA SER A 46 3.06 -4.07 -1.74
C SER A 46 1.92 -3.33 -1.06
N GLU A 47 0.69 -3.52 -1.53
CA GLU A 47 -0.51 -2.95 -0.92
C GLU A 47 -0.73 -3.50 0.50
N LEU A 48 -0.54 -4.81 0.70
CA LEU A 48 -0.61 -5.42 2.02
C LEU A 48 0.40 -4.81 3.00
N ILE A 49 1.64 -4.58 2.56
CA ILE A 49 2.68 -3.95 3.38
C ILE A 49 2.35 -2.49 3.67
N GLU A 50 1.87 -1.74 2.70
CA GLU A 50 1.47 -0.34 2.89
C GLU A 50 0.30 -0.19 3.87
N ARG A 51 -0.70 -1.07 3.82
CA ARG A 51 -1.81 -1.08 4.79
C ARG A 51 -1.37 -1.45 6.21
N TRP A 52 -0.33 -2.29 6.34
CA TRP A 52 0.24 -2.60 7.65
C TRP A 52 1.07 -1.45 8.19
N ALA A 53 1.85 -0.79 7.34
CA ALA A 53 2.77 0.28 7.73
C ALA A 53 2.07 1.64 7.95
N ILE A 54 0.96 1.88 7.24
CA ILE A 54 0.25 3.16 7.26
C ILE A 54 -1.07 2.96 8.02
N PRO A 55 -1.30 3.66 9.16
CA PRO A 55 -2.57 3.62 9.86
C PRO A 55 -3.71 4.16 8.98
N ASP A 56 -4.92 3.62 9.17
CA ASP A 56 -6.09 4.04 8.41
C ASP A 56 -6.33 5.54 8.55
N LYS A 57 -6.33 6.26 7.43
CA LYS A 57 -6.62 7.70 7.36
C LYS A 57 -8.06 8.08 7.79
N ASN A 58 -8.89 7.09 8.10
CA ASN A 58 -10.25 7.26 8.62
C ASN A 58 -10.38 6.96 10.12
N SER A 59 -9.27 6.65 10.80
CA SER A 59 -9.25 6.68 12.26
C SER A 59 -8.76 8.06 12.70
N ASP A 60 -9.60 8.81 13.42
CA ASP A 60 -9.21 9.96 14.23
C ASP A 60 -8.24 9.49 15.32
N THR A 61 -7.03 9.10 14.94
CA THR A 61 -5.98 8.73 15.87
C THR A 61 -5.14 9.98 16.12
N PRO A 62 -5.14 10.54 17.34
CA PRO A 62 -4.41 11.77 17.62
C PRO A 62 -2.92 11.51 17.41
N HIS A 63 -2.27 12.46 16.73
CA HIS A 63 -0.82 12.56 16.70
C HIS A 63 -0.31 12.61 18.15
N LEU A 64 0.58 11.69 18.52
CA LEU A 64 1.38 11.84 19.72
C LEU A 64 2.53 12.79 19.37
N ASP A 65 2.53 13.95 20.04
CA ASP A 65 3.60 14.95 20.02
C ASP A 65 4.95 14.37 20.49
#